data_AF-A0AA40MH79-F1
#
_entry.id   AF-A0AA40MH79-F1
#
_cell.length_a   1.000
_cell.length_b   1.000
_cell.length_c   1.000
_cell.angle_alpha   90.00
_cell.angle_beta   90.00
_cell.angle_gamma   90.00
#
_symmetry.space_group_name_H-M   'P 1'
#
loop_
_entity.id
_entity.type
_entity.pdbx_description
1 polymer ?
#
loop_
_entity_poly.entity_id
_entity_poly.type
_entity_poly.pdbx_seq_one_letter_code
_entity_poly.pdbx_strand_id
1 'polypeptide(L)'
;MRKEYDLQTDVLATIVATTPVTSKHADLLTAFATRTGFRGARHVKMRDEFGAQPARVIDVDGREIAADYRAWIDAQLAELGSAREVGHAHKEAGYQLVEIERVLHYFVHDRGGDQDNFVQLEVWEEQEFVEREVFPRDPYWGTPHEDELRRGWCGEPVERFERRLLGAPRYRLQAVTDMQRFAQLADAAYRARRQRDGDRLLLQTNVQTGESREVRVRDLTPGYDAHQWRGRRFFDDWAASSAGRAGERICRRWVFKTQDYDDPRTGRQLDYVPAWTHTRKIAALKNTAKLDEYSLFGKLTQFDERIGHRFAWYFYGLHGNLILSGQMERVLEAAEAGLVVLPEHDYQVLRRWSADPYGF
;
A
#
# COMPACT_ATOMS: atom_id res chain seq x y z
N MET A 1 12.23 -16.06 4.77
CA MET A 1 11.77 -16.36 6.15
C MET A 1 10.35 -15.85 6.28
N ARG A 2 9.41 -16.68 6.74
CA ARG A 2 8.00 -16.27 6.91
C ARG A 2 7.90 -15.26 8.05
N LYS A 3 7.19 -14.16 7.84
CA LYS A 3 7.01 -13.11 8.85
C LYS A 3 6.05 -13.61 9.93
N GLU A 4 6.22 -13.15 11.17
CA GLU A 4 5.49 -13.66 12.34
C GLU A 4 3.99 -13.32 12.35
N TYR A 5 3.59 -12.35 11.52
CA TYR A 5 2.20 -11.95 11.30
C TYR A 5 1.60 -12.58 10.03
N ASP A 6 2.36 -13.36 9.27
CA ASP A 6 1.92 -13.95 8.01
C ASP A 6 1.17 -15.26 8.22
N LEU A 7 -0.11 -15.27 7.86
CA LEU A 7 -1.02 -16.41 7.96
C LEU A 7 -1.09 -17.22 6.66
N GLN A 8 -0.33 -16.87 5.62
CA GLN A 8 -0.33 -17.58 4.34
C GLN A 8 0.12 -19.03 4.52
N THR A 9 -0.64 -19.98 3.97
CA THR A 9 -0.25 -21.40 3.94
C THR A 9 -0.31 -21.90 2.51
N ASP A 10 0.43 -22.98 2.21
CA ASP A 10 0.38 -23.61 0.89
C ASP A 10 -1.04 -24.05 0.54
N VAL A 11 -1.77 -24.61 1.52
CA VAL A 11 -3.19 -25.00 1.37
C VAL A 11 -4.04 -23.80 0.96
N LEU A 12 -3.88 -22.65 1.62
CA LEU A 12 -4.61 -21.43 1.28
C LEU A 12 -4.24 -20.90 -0.10
N ALA A 13 -2.94 -20.87 -0.43
CA ALA A 13 -2.46 -20.46 -1.75
C ALA A 13 -3.03 -21.35 -2.86
N THR A 14 -3.09 -22.68 -2.64
CA THR A 14 -3.72 -23.63 -3.57
C THR A 14 -5.23 -23.40 -3.69
N ILE A 15 -5.95 -23.16 -2.60
CA ILE A 15 -7.39 -22.84 -2.65
C ILE A 15 -7.61 -21.60 -3.51
N VAL A 16 -6.85 -20.53 -3.27
CA VAL A 16 -6.93 -19.28 -4.05
C VAL A 16 -6.63 -19.55 -5.52
N ALA A 17 -5.51 -20.19 -5.83
CA ALA A 17 -5.06 -20.42 -7.21
C ALA A 17 -5.97 -21.35 -8.03
N THR A 18 -6.68 -22.28 -7.37
CA THR A 18 -7.60 -23.22 -8.03
C THR A 18 -9.03 -22.70 -8.13
N THR A 19 -9.33 -21.56 -7.51
CA THR A 19 -10.66 -20.94 -7.60
C THR A 19 -10.76 -20.15 -8.90
N PRO A 20 -11.81 -20.37 -9.72
CA PRO A 20 -12.02 -19.57 -10.93
C PRO A 20 -12.32 -18.10 -10.61
N VAL A 21 -11.84 -17.21 -11.47
CA VAL A 21 -12.18 -15.79 -11.42
C VAL A 21 -13.63 -15.61 -11.86
N THR A 22 -14.44 -15.02 -10.99
CA THR A 22 -15.87 -14.79 -11.23
C THR A 22 -16.26 -13.36 -10.88
N SER A 23 -17.40 -12.92 -11.42
CA SER A 23 -17.94 -11.59 -11.13
C SER A 23 -18.05 -11.36 -9.62
N LYS A 24 -17.55 -10.21 -9.16
CA LYS A 24 -17.51 -9.81 -7.74
C LYS A 24 -16.77 -10.80 -6.84
N HIS A 25 -15.92 -11.65 -7.40
CA HIS A 25 -15.14 -12.67 -6.68
C HIS A 25 -16.02 -13.66 -5.88
N ALA A 26 -17.23 -13.95 -6.35
CA ALA A 26 -18.22 -14.74 -5.63
C ALA A 26 -17.70 -16.15 -5.25
N ASP A 27 -17.02 -16.82 -6.19
CA ASP A 27 -16.49 -18.16 -5.95
C ASP A 27 -15.30 -18.13 -4.97
N LEU A 28 -14.45 -17.10 -5.04
CA LEU A 28 -13.33 -16.93 -4.12
C LEU A 28 -13.82 -16.63 -2.69
N LEU A 29 -14.83 -15.78 -2.55
CA LEU A 29 -15.47 -15.52 -1.26
C LEU A 29 -16.13 -16.80 -0.71
N THR A 30 -16.76 -17.60 -1.56
CA THR A 30 -17.32 -18.91 -1.19
C THR A 30 -16.23 -19.88 -0.76
N ALA A 31 -15.08 -19.91 -1.45
CA ALA A 31 -13.94 -20.74 -1.09
C ALA A 31 -13.36 -20.31 0.28
N PHE A 32 -13.21 -19.01 0.54
CA PHE A 32 -12.85 -18.53 1.88
C PHE A 32 -13.87 -18.96 2.93
N ALA A 33 -15.17 -18.88 2.63
CA ALA A 33 -16.23 -19.23 3.56
C ALA A 33 -16.29 -20.73 3.92
N THR A 34 -16.04 -21.60 2.95
CA THR A 34 -16.29 -23.04 3.07
C THR A 34 -15.03 -23.86 3.30
N ARG A 35 -13.86 -23.37 2.86
CA ARG A 35 -12.60 -24.14 2.85
C ARG A 35 -11.52 -23.52 3.74
N THR A 36 -11.79 -22.40 4.42
CA THR A 36 -10.79 -21.70 5.25
C THR A 36 -11.39 -21.20 6.58
N GLY A 37 -10.54 -20.64 7.44
CA GLY A 37 -10.97 -19.93 8.64
C GLY A 37 -11.61 -18.56 8.37
N PHE A 38 -11.50 -18.01 7.15
CA PHE A 38 -11.91 -16.63 6.83
C PHE A 38 -13.39 -16.52 6.44
N ARG A 39 -14.29 -17.05 7.29
CA ARG A 39 -15.71 -17.20 6.94
C ARG A 39 -16.44 -15.90 6.61
N GLY A 40 -16.01 -14.81 7.23
CA GLY A 40 -16.54 -13.47 7.03
C GLY A 40 -15.72 -12.62 6.06
N ALA A 41 -14.87 -13.21 5.22
CA ALA A 41 -14.06 -12.46 4.27
C ALA A 41 -14.93 -11.61 3.34
N ARG A 42 -14.48 -10.40 3.04
CA ARG A 42 -15.15 -9.47 2.11
C ARG A 42 -14.12 -8.81 1.21
N HIS A 43 -14.46 -8.66 -0.07
CA HIS A 43 -13.71 -7.79 -0.97
C HIS A 43 -13.96 -6.33 -0.59
N VAL A 44 -12.89 -5.54 -0.50
CA VAL A 44 -12.98 -4.12 -0.08
C VAL A 44 -12.29 -3.15 -1.00
N LYS A 45 -11.29 -3.57 -1.78
CA LYS A 45 -10.56 -2.68 -2.68
C LYS A 45 -9.93 -3.46 -3.82
N MET A 46 -9.82 -2.83 -4.98
CA MET A 46 -8.91 -3.25 -6.04
C MET A 46 -7.92 -2.13 -6.39
N ARG A 47 -6.77 -2.51 -6.96
CA ARG A 47 -5.78 -1.61 -7.56
C ARG A 47 -5.33 -2.19 -8.89
N ASP A 48 -5.45 -1.41 -9.94
CA ASP A 48 -5.14 -1.74 -11.34
C ASP A 48 -4.05 -0.82 -11.93
N GLU A 49 -3.39 -0.01 -11.10
CA GLU A 49 -2.31 0.91 -11.49
C GLU A 49 -0.97 0.20 -11.76
N PHE A 50 -0.96 -1.13 -11.86
CA PHE A 50 0.24 -1.92 -12.09
C PHE A 50 0.45 -2.11 -13.59
N GLY A 51 1.61 -1.69 -14.10
CA GLY A 51 2.00 -1.97 -15.47
C GLY A 51 2.12 -3.48 -15.71
N ALA A 52 1.80 -3.90 -16.94
CA ALA A 52 1.97 -5.28 -17.37
C ALA A 52 3.40 -5.76 -17.11
N GLN A 53 3.54 -7.03 -16.76
CA GLN A 53 4.84 -7.63 -16.44
C GLN A 53 5.19 -8.70 -17.46
N PRO A 54 6.43 -8.74 -17.97
CA PRO A 54 6.86 -9.82 -18.83
C PRO A 54 6.81 -11.14 -18.06
N ALA A 55 6.29 -12.18 -18.72
CA ALA A 55 6.06 -13.48 -18.11
C ALA A 55 6.86 -14.57 -18.83
N ARG A 56 6.58 -14.82 -20.11
CA ARG A 56 7.16 -15.91 -20.89
C ARG A 56 7.31 -15.53 -22.36
N VAL A 57 8.04 -16.35 -23.10
CA VAL A 57 8.28 -16.18 -24.54
C VAL A 57 7.61 -17.32 -25.29
N ILE A 58 6.88 -16.98 -26.36
CA ILE A 58 6.25 -17.95 -27.26
C ILE A 58 6.67 -17.69 -28.71
N ASP A 59 6.55 -18.70 -29.57
CA ASP A 59 6.66 -18.53 -31.03
C ASP A 59 5.34 -18.02 -31.64
N VAL A 60 5.35 -17.79 -32.96
CA VAL A 60 4.18 -17.33 -33.73
C VAL A 60 3.01 -18.34 -33.71
N ASP A 61 3.30 -19.63 -33.55
CA ASP A 61 2.32 -20.70 -33.44
C ASP A 61 1.79 -20.87 -32.00
N GLY A 62 2.34 -20.10 -31.05
CA GLY A 62 1.99 -20.15 -29.63
C GLY A 62 2.69 -21.25 -28.83
N ARG A 63 3.74 -21.87 -29.36
CA ARG A 63 4.57 -22.81 -28.59
C ARG A 63 5.48 -22.06 -27.64
N GLU A 64 5.63 -22.58 -26.43
CA GLU A 64 6.48 -21.96 -25.42
C GLU A 64 7.96 -22.14 -25.76
N ILE A 65 8.67 -21.01 -25.85
CA ILE A 65 10.12 -20.94 -26.03
C ILE A 65 10.81 -20.87 -24.67
N ALA A 66 10.24 -20.09 -23.75
CA ALA A 66 10.75 -19.99 -22.39
C ALA A 66 9.63 -19.65 -21.40
N ALA A 67 9.54 -20.41 -20.30
CA ALA A 67 8.54 -20.22 -19.24
C ALA A 67 8.78 -18.97 -18.35
N ASP A 68 10.01 -18.46 -18.31
CA ASP A 68 10.39 -17.24 -17.60
C ASP A 68 11.19 -16.33 -18.52
N TYR A 69 10.58 -15.21 -18.90
CA TYR A 69 11.18 -14.22 -19.77
C TYR A 69 12.50 -13.66 -19.22
N ARG A 70 12.56 -13.33 -17.93
CA ARG A 70 13.73 -12.66 -17.35
C ARG A 70 14.90 -13.63 -17.26
N ALA A 71 14.65 -14.85 -16.79
CA ALA A 71 15.67 -15.90 -16.76
C ALA A 71 16.18 -16.22 -18.18
N TRP A 72 15.29 -16.20 -19.18
CA TRP A 72 15.67 -16.40 -20.57
C TRP A 72 16.55 -15.26 -21.10
N ILE A 73 16.16 -13.99 -20.90
CA ILE A 73 16.99 -12.84 -21.28
C ILE A 73 18.35 -12.87 -20.58
N ASP A 74 18.39 -13.19 -19.29
CA ASP A 74 19.64 -13.28 -18.53
C ASP A 74 20.57 -14.37 -19.11
N ALA A 75 20.02 -15.52 -19.50
CA ALA A 75 20.76 -16.58 -20.16
C ALA A 75 21.26 -16.17 -21.56
N GLN A 76 20.42 -15.52 -22.36
CA GLN A 76 20.80 -15.04 -23.69
C GLN A 76 21.90 -13.97 -23.61
N LEU A 77 21.83 -13.05 -22.64
CA LEU A 77 22.88 -12.05 -22.42
C LEU A 77 24.19 -12.69 -21.96
N ALA A 78 24.13 -13.72 -21.12
CA ALA A 78 25.33 -14.44 -20.67
C ALA A 78 26.01 -15.23 -21.81
N GLU A 79 25.21 -15.80 -22.72
CA GLU A 79 25.71 -16.56 -23.88
C GLU A 79 26.24 -15.65 -24.99
N LEU A 80 25.50 -14.60 -25.34
CA LEU A 80 25.76 -13.78 -26.51
C LEU A 80 26.57 -12.52 -26.21
N GLY A 81 26.71 -12.12 -24.94
CA GLY A 81 27.63 -11.08 -24.50
C GLY A 81 27.06 -9.65 -24.45
N SER A 82 26.06 -9.32 -25.30
CA SER A 82 25.42 -8.01 -25.28
C SER A 82 23.96 -8.02 -25.77
N ALA A 83 23.19 -7.02 -25.36
CA ALA A 83 21.81 -6.85 -25.84
C ALA A 83 21.70 -6.70 -27.37
N ARG A 84 22.73 -6.12 -28.01
CA ARG A 84 22.83 -6.02 -29.46
C ARG A 84 22.97 -7.39 -30.11
N GLU A 85 23.82 -8.26 -29.58
CA GLU A 85 24.02 -9.61 -30.11
C GLU A 85 22.77 -10.48 -29.90
N VAL A 86 22.12 -10.37 -28.75
CA VAL A 86 20.82 -11.01 -28.49
C VAL A 86 19.77 -10.56 -29.50
N GLY A 87 19.63 -9.24 -29.71
CA GLY A 87 18.69 -8.69 -30.68
C GLY A 87 18.98 -9.19 -32.10
N HIS A 88 20.24 -9.15 -32.55
CA HIS A 88 20.61 -9.63 -33.88
C HIS A 88 20.39 -11.13 -34.08
N ALA A 89 20.63 -11.95 -33.05
CA ALA A 89 20.42 -13.38 -33.12
C ALA A 89 18.93 -13.76 -33.29
N HIS A 90 18.03 -12.99 -32.68
CA HIS A 90 16.61 -13.35 -32.58
C HIS A 90 15.65 -12.42 -33.32
N LYS A 91 16.13 -11.37 -34.02
CA LYS A 91 15.27 -10.39 -34.71
C LYS A 91 14.33 -11.00 -35.78
N GLU A 92 14.73 -12.11 -36.39
CA GLU A 92 13.90 -12.82 -37.40
C GLU A 92 13.12 -14.00 -36.80
N ALA A 93 13.27 -14.28 -35.50
CA ALA A 93 12.69 -15.46 -34.87
C ALA A 93 11.17 -15.35 -34.65
N GLY A 94 10.61 -14.13 -34.72
CA GLY A 94 9.18 -13.87 -34.51
C GLY A 94 8.70 -14.20 -33.10
N TYR A 95 9.62 -14.22 -32.12
CA TYR A 95 9.28 -14.49 -30.73
C TYR A 95 8.37 -13.40 -30.17
N GLN A 96 7.29 -13.82 -29.52
CA GLN A 96 6.29 -12.95 -28.93
C GLN A 96 6.40 -12.93 -27.42
N LEU A 97 6.24 -11.73 -26.84
CA LEU A 97 6.29 -11.54 -25.41
C LEU A 97 4.90 -11.75 -24.80
N VAL A 98 4.77 -12.77 -23.97
CA VAL A 98 3.59 -12.91 -23.12
C VAL A 98 3.77 -12.03 -21.89
N GLU A 99 2.82 -11.14 -21.68
CA GLU A 99 2.76 -10.24 -20.54
C GLU A 99 1.57 -10.58 -19.66
N ILE A 100 1.69 -10.30 -18.36
CA ILE A 100 0.59 -10.47 -17.39
C ILE A 100 0.09 -9.09 -16.99
N GLU A 101 -1.18 -8.83 -17.29
CA GLU A 101 -1.94 -7.75 -16.66
C GLU A 101 -2.37 -8.19 -15.27
N ARG A 102 -2.20 -7.32 -14.27
CA ARG A 102 -2.38 -7.66 -12.85
C ARG A 102 -3.27 -6.65 -12.16
N VAL A 103 -4.29 -7.16 -11.49
CA VAL A 103 -5.13 -6.37 -10.57
C VAL A 103 -4.94 -6.92 -9.17
N LEU A 104 -4.62 -6.06 -8.21
CA LEU A 104 -4.50 -6.45 -6.81
C LEU A 104 -5.82 -6.26 -6.09
N HIS A 105 -6.38 -7.34 -5.56
CA HIS A 105 -7.60 -7.35 -4.76
C HIS A 105 -7.27 -7.47 -3.28
N TYR A 106 -7.88 -6.59 -2.48
CA TYR A 106 -7.82 -6.65 -1.03
C TYR A 106 -9.12 -7.25 -0.49
N PHE A 107 -8.95 -8.25 0.35
CA PHE A 107 -10.03 -8.84 1.14
C PHE A 107 -9.73 -8.63 2.62
N VAL A 108 -10.78 -8.54 3.43
CA VAL A 108 -10.64 -8.46 4.88
C VAL A 108 -11.54 -9.47 5.58
N HIS A 109 -11.01 -10.09 6.61
CA HIS A 109 -11.77 -10.91 7.54
C HIS A 109 -11.73 -10.26 8.92
N ASP A 110 -12.84 -9.62 9.28
CA ASP A 110 -13.03 -8.96 10.57
C ASP A 110 -13.26 -9.99 11.68
N ARG A 111 -12.46 -9.93 12.75
CA ARG A 111 -12.54 -10.84 13.91
C ARG A 111 -13.28 -10.23 15.11
N GLY A 112 -13.84 -9.03 14.99
CA GLY A 112 -14.50 -8.34 16.10
C GLY A 112 -13.53 -7.60 17.03
N GLY A 113 -14.05 -7.00 18.11
CA GLY A 113 -13.23 -6.36 19.14
C GLY A 113 -12.43 -5.15 18.66
N ASP A 114 -11.15 -5.11 19.03
CA ASP A 114 -10.24 -4.01 18.70
C ASP A 114 -10.15 -3.74 17.18
N GLN A 115 -9.86 -2.50 16.82
CA GLN A 115 -9.88 -2.07 15.41
C GLN A 115 -8.74 -2.67 14.58
N ASP A 116 -7.66 -3.11 15.21
CA ASP A 116 -6.56 -3.84 14.57
C ASP A 116 -6.83 -5.36 14.45
N ASN A 117 -7.88 -5.89 15.09
CA ASN A 117 -8.21 -7.32 15.11
C ASN A 117 -8.94 -7.79 13.85
N PHE A 118 -8.19 -7.88 12.75
CA PHE A 118 -8.66 -8.42 11.49
C PHE A 118 -7.51 -9.02 10.67
N VAL A 119 -7.86 -9.80 9.66
CA VAL A 119 -6.91 -10.31 8.65
C VAL A 119 -7.11 -9.55 7.35
N GLN A 120 -6.02 -9.09 6.76
CA GLN A 120 -6.00 -8.54 5.41
C GLN A 120 -5.41 -9.58 4.45
N LEU A 121 -6.10 -9.87 3.35
CA LEU A 121 -5.62 -10.75 2.28
C LEU A 121 -5.40 -9.94 1.02
N GLU A 122 -4.25 -10.15 0.39
CA GLU A 122 -3.86 -9.54 -0.88
C GLU A 122 -3.79 -10.65 -1.92
N VAL A 123 -4.60 -10.53 -2.97
CA VAL A 123 -4.76 -11.53 -4.02
C VAL A 123 -4.62 -10.86 -5.37
N TRP A 124 -3.66 -11.31 -6.18
CA TRP A 124 -3.55 -10.92 -7.58
C TRP A 124 -4.62 -11.64 -8.40
N GLU A 125 -5.31 -10.90 -9.25
CA GLU A 125 -5.97 -11.41 -10.45
C GLU A 125 -5.03 -11.18 -11.64
N GLU A 126 -4.64 -12.25 -12.32
CA GLU A 126 -3.62 -12.24 -13.37
C GLU A 126 -4.23 -12.72 -14.69
N GLN A 127 -4.11 -11.91 -15.74
CA GLN A 127 -4.52 -12.25 -17.11
C GLN A 127 -3.32 -12.17 -18.05
N GLU A 128 -2.98 -13.28 -18.68
CA GLU A 128 -1.95 -13.30 -19.72
C GLU A 128 -2.49 -12.76 -21.04
N PHE A 129 -1.64 -12.05 -21.76
CA PHE A 129 -1.92 -11.57 -23.10
C PHE A 129 -0.63 -11.47 -23.92
N VAL A 130 -0.81 -11.32 -25.22
CA VAL A 130 0.26 -11.06 -26.18
C VAL A 130 -0.19 -10.02 -27.18
N GLU A 131 0.64 -9.00 -27.43
CA GLU A 131 0.34 -7.91 -28.38
C GLU A 131 1.57 -7.41 -29.15
N ARG A 132 2.73 -8.03 -28.94
CA ARG A 132 3.99 -7.60 -29.55
C ARG A 132 5.05 -8.70 -29.59
N GLU A 133 6.01 -8.50 -30.49
CA GLU A 133 7.26 -9.27 -30.51
C GLU A 133 8.22 -8.83 -29.39
N VAL A 134 9.17 -9.71 -29.05
CA VAL A 134 10.21 -9.44 -28.04
C VAL A 134 11.24 -8.46 -28.57
N PHE A 135 11.66 -8.62 -29.83
CA PHE A 135 12.76 -7.87 -30.43
C PHE A 135 12.29 -7.06 -31.63
N PRO A 136 12.91 -5.89 -31.88
CA PRO A 136 12.68 -5.15 -33.11
C PRO A 136 13.28 -5.92 -34.30
N ARG A 137 12.56 -5.95 -35.42
CA ARG A 137 13.05 -6.55 -36.68
C ARG A 137 14.09 -5.66 -37.37
N ASP A 138 13.91 -4.35 -37.27
CA ASP A 138 14.81 -3.35 -37.83
C ASP A 138 15.30 -2.38 -36.74
N PRO A 139 16.48 -2.61 -36.15
CA PRO A 139 17.06 -1.76 -35.10
C PRO A 139 17.70 -0.49 -35.67
N TYR A 140 17.04 0.19 -36.60
CA TYR A 140 17.61 1.32 -37.35
C TYR A 140 18.00 2.51 -36.44
N TRP A 141 17.25 2.75 -35.36
CA TRP A 141 17.45 3.90 -34.46
C TRP A 141 18.31 3.58 -33.22
N GLY A 142 18.60 2.30 -32.99
CA GLY A 142 19.34 1.84 -31.82
C GLY A 142 19.12 0.37 -31.54
N THR A 143 19.87 -0.16 -30.57
CA THR A 143 19.62 -1.49 -30.00
C THR A 143 19.15 -1.34 -28.57
N PRO A 144 18.22 -2.19 -28.09
CA PRO A 144 17.76 -2.13 -26.71
C PRO A 144 18.95 -2.22 -25.76
N HIS A 145 18.89 -1.50 -24.64
CA HIS A 145 19.87 -1.69 -23.57
C HIS A 145 19.56 -2.97 -22.79
N GLU A 146 20.55 -3.52 -22.08
CA GLU A 146 20.36 -4.73 -21.29
C GLU A 146 19.30 -4.57 -20.21
N ASP A 147 19.21 -3.39 -19.59
CA ASP A 147 18.20 -3.11 -18.56
C ASP A 147 16.80 -2.99 -19.15
N GLU A 148 16.67 -2.48 -20.37
CA GLU A 148 15.40 -2.47 -21.12
C GLU A 148 14.94 -3.90 -21.37
N LEU A 149 15.80 -4.76 -21.94
CA LEU A 149 15.50 -6.17 -22.16
C LEU A 149 15.13 -6.88 -20.86
N ARG A 150 15.87 -6.70 -19.76
CA ARG A 150 15.54 -7.33 -18.46
C ARG A 150 14.20 -6.86 -17.89
N ARG A 151 13.76 -5.65 -18.25
CA ARG A 151 12.44 -5.11 -17.86
C ARG A 151 11.31 -5.56 -18.80
N GLY A 152 11.62 -6.19 -19.92
CA GLY A 152 10.66 -6.48 -20.98
C GLY A 152 10.26 -5.23 -21.77
N TRP A 153 10.98 -4.13 -21.61
CA TRP A 153 10.71 -2.89 -22.32
C TRP A 153 11.69 -2.73 -23.48
N CYS A 154 11.31 -1.97 -24.49
CA CYS A 154 12.15 -1.69 -25.64
C CYS A 154 11.85 -0.26 -26.10
N GLY A 155 12.86 0.60 -26.10
CA GLY A 155 12.73 1.96 -26.63
C GLY A 155 12.54 1.98 -28.16
N GLU A 156 13.01 0.93 -28.83
CA GLU A 156 12.87 0.76 -30.27
C GLU A 156 11.48 0.26 -30.66
N PRO A 157 10.95 0.66 -31.84
CA PRO A 157 9.70 0.12 -32.36
C PRO A 157 9.79 -1.40 -32.54
N VAL A 158 9.01 -2.13 -31.75
CA VAL A 158 8.77 -3.57 -31.94
C VAL A 158 7.47 -3.78 -32.71
N GLU A 159 7.41 -4.88 -33.47
CA GLU A 159 6.18 -5.26 -34.17
C GLU A 159 5.06 -5.47 -33.15
N ARG A 160 3.93 -4.80 -33.38
CA ARG A 160 2.73 -4.86 -32.54
C ARG A 160 1.56 -5.38 -33.35
N PHE A 161 0.68 -6.12 -32.70
CA PHE A 161 -0.52 -6.68 -33.30
C PHE A 161 -1.70 -6.59 -32.33
N GLU A 162 -2.88 -6.98 -32.79
CA GLU A 162 -4.08 -6.97 -31.97
C GLU A 162 -3.88 -7.82 -30.71
N ARG A 163 -4.19 -7.21 -29.55
CA ARG A 163 -4.03 -7.85 -28.25
C ARG A 163 -4.85 -9.13 -28.17
N ARG A 164 -4.17 -10.26 -27.97
CA ARG A 164 -4.79 -11.58 -27.78
C ARG A 164 -4.66 -12.02 -26.34
N LEU A 165 -5.78 -12.30 -25.68
CA LEU A 165 -5.80 -12.89 -24.34
C LEU A 165 -5.41 -14.36 -24.41
N LEU A 166 -4.58 -14.79 -23.45
CA LEU A 166 -4.13 -16.18 -23.33
C LEU A 166 -4.72 -16.80 -22.08
N GLY A 167 -5.56 -17.82 -22.27
CA GLY A 167 -6.24 -18.51 -21.17
C GLY A 167 -7.24 -17.63 -20.39
N ALA A 168 -7.82 -18.23 -19.35
CA ALA A 168 -8.69 -17.53 -18.42
C ALA A 168 -7.87 -16.81 -17.33
N PRO A 169 -8.41 -15.72 -16.74
CA PRO A 169 -7.73 -15.05 -15.64
C PRO A 169 -7.66 -15.97 -14.42
N ARG A 170 -6.59 -15.82 -13.63
CA ARG A 170 -6.31 -16.67 -12.47
C ARG A 170 -5.95 -15.86 -11.23
N TYR A 171 -6.28 -16.40 -10.06
CA TYR A 171 -5.83 -15.81 -8.81
C TYR A 171 -4.43 -16.29 -8.40
N ARG A 172 -3.68 -15.41 -7.74
CA ARG A 172 -2.45 -15.76 -7.03
C ARG A 172 -2.41 -15.02 -5.69
N LEU A 173 -2.31 -15.79 -4.61
CA LEU A 173 -2.20 -15.22 -3.26
C LEU A 173 -0.86 -14.49 -3.10
N GLN A 174 -0.90 -13.24 -2.67
CA GLN A 174 0.28 -12.42 -2.41
C GLN A 174 0.67 -12.41 -0.94
N ALA A 175 -0.29 -12.12 -0.06
CA ALA A 175 -0.04 -11.97 1.37
C ALA A 175 -1.31 -12.19 2.19
N VAL A 176 -1.15 -12.65 3.43
CA VAL A 176 -2.24 -12.81 4.40
C VAL A 176 -1.75 -12.30 5.75
N THR A 177 -2.07 -11.05 6.05
CA THR A 177 -1.52 -10.35 7.21
C THR A 177 -2.50 -10.37 8.38
N ASP A 178 -2.07 -10.92 9.52
CA ASP A 178 -2.70 -10.69 10.81
C ASP A 178 -2.37 -9.26 11.28
N MET A 179 -3.32 -8.33 11.13
CA MET A 179 -3.05 -6.91 11.37
C MET A 179 -2.85 -6.58 12.86
N GLN A 180 -3.44 -7.37 13.76
CA GLN A 180 -3.22 -7.21 15.18
C GLN A 180 -1.80 -7.65 15.55
N ARG A 181 -1.36 -8.81 15.05
CA ARG A 181 0.01 -9.27 15.28
C ARG A 181 1.03 -8.33 14.64
N PHE A 182 0.76 -7.84 13.43
CA PHE A 182 1.58 -6.83 12.76
C PHE A 182 1.72 -5.57 13.63
N ALA A 183 0.60 -5.00 14.10
CA ALA A 183 0.60 -3.79 14.90
C ALA A 183 1.36 -3.95 16.24
N GLN A 184 1.22 -5.11 16.89
CA GLN A 184 1.98 -5.44 18.11
C GLN A 184 3.49 -5.46 17.86
N LEU A 185 3.94 -6.09 16.77
CA LEU A 185 5.36 -6.17 16.42
C LEU A 185 5.92 -4.80 16.03
N ALA A 186 5.14 -4.00 15.29
CA ALA A 186 5.53 -2.66 14.89
C ALA A 186 5.65 -1.71 16.09
N ASP A 187 4.69 -1.73 17.01
CA ASP A 187 4.77 -0.94 18.25
C ASP A 187 5.95 -1.37 19.12
N ALA A 188 6.19 -2.68 19.27
CA ALA A 188 7.35 -3.18 20.01
C ALA A 188 8.69 -2.76 19.38
N ALA A 189 8.82 -2.87 18.05
CA ALA A 189 10.01 -2.46 17.32
C ALA A 189 10.23 -0.94 17.43
N TYR A 190 9.16 -0.16 17.31
CA TYR A 190 9.18 1.30 17.48
C TYR A 190 9.65 1.68 18.89
N ARG A 191 9.05 1.10 19.95
CA ARG A 191 9.43 1.38 21.35
C ARG A 191 10.87 1.01 21.63
N ALA A 192 11.32 -0.15 21.17
CA ALA A 192 12.72 -0.57 21.34
C ALA A 192 13.69 0.40 20.67
N ARG A 193 13.38 0.86 19.44
CA ARG A 193 14.19 1.87 18.76
C ARG A 193 14.16 3.20 19.51
N ARG A 194 12.97 3.65 19.90
CA ARG A 194 12.78 4.93 20.59
C ARG A 194 13.51 4.96 21.93
N GLN A 195 13.53 3.86 22.66
CA GLN A 195 14.34 3.71 23.86
C GLN A 195 15.83 3.84 23.56
N ARG A 196 16.36 3.09 22.59
CA ARG A 196 17.77 3.16 22.18
C ARG A 196 18.19 4.58 21.78
N ASP A 197 17.38 5.22 20.93
CA ASP A 197 17.67 6.56 20.43
C ASP A 197 17.59 7.61 21.55
N GLY A 198 16.65 7.43 22.49
CA GLY A 198 16.44 8.33 23.63
C GLY A 198 17.54 8.22 24.67
N ASP A 199 18.09 7.01 24.87
CA ASP A 199 19.16 6.72 25.82
C ASP A 199 20.56 7.08 25.30
N ARG A 200 20.67 7.51 24.05
CA ARG A 200 21.94 7.97 23.48
C ARG A 200 22.46 9.18 24.27
N LEU A 201 23.67 9.05 24.80
CA LEU A 201 24.37 10.11 25.51
C LEU A 201 24.99 11.10 24.52
N LEU A 202 24.81 12.39 24.80
CA LEU A 202 25.43 13.50 24.10
C LEU A 202 26.23 14.33 25.10
N LEU A 203 27.37 14.86 24.66
CA LEU A 203 28.12 15.85 25.43
C LEU A 203 27.54 17.23 25.12
N GLN A 204 26.87 17.83 26.10
CA GLN A 204 26.41 19.22 26.01
C GLN A 204 27.49 20.13 26.58
N THR A 205 28.08 20.97 25.72
CA THR A 205 29.06 21.98 26.12
C THR A 205 28.41 23.36 26.12
N ASN A 206 28.51 24.07 27.24
CA ASN A 206 28.13 25.47 27.31
C ASN A 206 29.22 26.30 26.62
N VAL A 207 28.88 26.94 25.50
CA VAL A 207 29.83 27.72 24.70
C VAL A 207 30.37 28.97 25.42
N GLN A 208 29.70 29.44 26.48
CA GLN A 208 30.10 30.63 27.24
C GLN A 208 31.01 30.27 28.43
N THR A 209 30.74 29.15 29.12
CA THR A 209 31.50 28.75 30.31
C THR A 209 32.54 27.66 30.04
N GLY A 210 32.45 26.96 28.91
CA GLY A 210 33.28 25.79 28.58
C GLY A 210 32.91 24.52 29.35
N GLU A 211 31.96 24.60 30.28
CA GLU A 211 31.50 23.44 31.05
C GLU A 211 30.80 22.43 30.15
N SER A 212 31.13 21.15 30.33
CA SER A 212 30.52 20.05 29.59
C SER A 212 29.83 19.09 30.54
N ARG A 213 28.64 18.63 30.17
CA ARG A 213 27.90 17.59 30.88
C ARG A 213 27.31 16.57 29.91
N GLU A 214 27.16 15.34 30.38
CA GLU A 214 26.43 14.32 29.64
C GLU A 214 24.92 14.54 29.78
N VAL A 215 24.21 14.49 28.66
CA VAL A 215 22.75 14.56 28.60
C VAL A 215 22.23 13.48 27.67
N ARG A 216 21.08 12.88 27.98
CA ARG A 216 20.43 11.96 27.05
C ARG A 216 19.63 12.72 26.02
N VAL A 217 19.47 12.15 24.83
CA VAL A 217 18.61 12.73 23.77
C VAL A 217 17.18 12.98 24.29
N ARG A 218 16.63 12.06 25.09
CA ARG A 218 15.29 12.21 25.68
C ARG A 218 15.17 13.42 26.61
N ASP A 219 16.24 13.76 27.33
CA ASP A 219 16.26 14.87 28.29
C ASP A 219 16.31 16.24 27.57
N LEU A 220 16.75 16.25 26.30
CA LEU A 220 16.78 17.44 25.45
C LEU A 220 15.50 17.66 24.64
N THR A 221 14.60 16.68 24.60
CA THR A 221 13.41 16.70 23.74
C THR A 221 12.14 16.63 24.59
N PRO A 222 11.48 17.76 24.88
CA PRO A 222 10.23 17.75 25.62
C PRO A 222 9.20 16.79 25.00
N GLY A 223 8.58 15.95 25.82
CA GLY A 223 7.57 14.99 25.35
C GLY A 223 8.13 13.80 24.57
N TYR A 224 9.44 13.53 24.59
CA TYR A 224 10.06 12.42 23.88
C TYR A 224 9.33 11.08 24.07
N ASP A 225 9.01 10.76 25.32
CA ASP A 225 8.39 9.50 25.75
C ASP A 225 6.86 9.49 25.59
N ALA A 226 6.24 10.63 25.24
CA ALA A 226 4.79 10.71 25.01
C ALA A 226 4.39 10.23 23.59
N HIS A 227 5.36 10.11 22.68
CA HIS A 227 5.10 9.69 21.31
C HIS A 227 4.88 8.19 21.23
N GLN A 228 3.79 7.80 20.58
CA GLN A 228 3.47 6.41 20.26
C GLN A 228 3.77 6.11 18.78
N TRP A 229 3.86 4.83 18.42
CA TRP A 229 3.95 4.46 17.02
C TRP A 229 2.69 4.93 16.27
N ARG A 230 2.88 5.71 15.20
CA ARG A 230 1.79 6.30 14.41
C ARG A 230 0.75 5.28 13.93
N GLY A 231 1.19 4.07 13.59
CA GLY A 231 0.27 3.02 13.15
C GLY A 231 -0.64 2.51 14.26
N ARG A 232 -0.17 2.48 15.52
CA ARG A 232 -1.02 2.18 16.68
C ARG A 232 -2.00 3.31 16.92
N ARG A 233 -1.49 4.55 16.88
CA ARG A 233 -2.29 5.75 17.09
C ARG A 233 -3.44 5.86 16.10
N PHE A 234 -3.26 5.51 14.84
CA PHE A 234 -4.32 5.56 13.84
C PHE A 234 -5.50 4.65 14.19
N PHE A 235 -5.25 3.45 14.74
CA PHE A 235 -6.30 2.57 15.24
C PHE A 235 -6.98 3.13 16.49
N ASP A 236 -6.20 3.70 17.41
CA ASP A 236 -6.72 4.30 18.64
C ASP A 236 -7.56 5.56 18.36
N ASP A 237 -7.12 6.43 17.44
CA ASP A 237 -7.84 7.60 16.97
C ASP A 237 -9.13 7.20 16.24
N TRP A 238 -9.11 6.13 15.42
CA TRP A 238 -10.32 5.56 14.83
C TRP A 238 -11.30 5.09 15.90
N ALA A 239 -10.85 4.28 16.86
CA ALA A 239 -11.68 3.75 17.94
C ALA A 239 -12.29 4.87 18.80
N ALA A 240 -11.54 5.93 19.07
CA ALA A 240 -11.98 7.08 19.86
C ALA A 240 -12.96 7.99 19.11
N SER A 241 -12.87 8.06 17.78
CA SER A 241 -13.69 8.93 16.94
C SER A 241 -15.18 8.53 16.89
N SER A 242 -16.01 9.44 16.39
CA SER A 242 -17.42 9.18 16.08
C SER A 242 -17.62 7.97 15.17
N ALA A 243 -16.70 7.70 14.24
CA ALA A 243 -16.80 6.52 13.38
C ALA A 243 -16.67 5.23 14.19
N GLY A 244 -15.56 5.08 14.94
CA GLY A 244 -15.32 3.89 15.77
C GLY A 244 -16.40 3.70 16.83
N ARG A 245 -16.82 4.77 17.50
CA ARG A 245 -17.89 4.74 18.51
C ARG A 245 -19.27 4.37 17.94
N ALA A 246 -19.53 4.69 16.68
CA ALA A 246 -20.75 4.25 15.99
C ALA A 246 -20.69 2.77 15.54
N GLY A 247 -19.59 2.06 15.80
CA GLY A 247 -19.40 0.66 15.44
C GLY A 247 -18.82 0.45 14.04
N GLU A 248 -18.34 1.51 13.37
CA GLU A 248 -17.67 1.37 12.08
C GLU A 248 -16.35 0.61 12.25
N ARG A 249 -16.13 -0.37 11.36
CA ARG A 249 -14.92 -1.20 11.38
C ARG A 249 -13.90 -0.65 10.41
N ILE A 250 -12.72 -0.32 10.92
CA ILE A 250 -11.67 0.36 10.16
C ILE A 250 -11.26 -0.45 8.92
N CYS A 251 -11.19 -1.78 9.02
CA CYS A 251 -10.82 -2.68 7.93
C CYS A 251 -11.82 -2.69 6.75
N ARG A 252 -13.03 -2.13 6.94
CA ARG A 252 -14.01 -1.95 5.85
C ARG A 252 -13.84 -0.62 5.13
N ARG A 253 -13.16 0.34 5.76
CA ARG A 253 -12.95 1.72 5.28
C ARG A 253 -11.52 1.95 4.79
N TRP A 254 -10.57 1.17 5.30
CA TRP A 254 -9.14 1.28 5.02
C TRP A 254 -8.50 -0.10 4.83
N VAL A 255 -7.58 -0.18 3.89
CA VAL A 255 -6.57 -1.24 3.80
C VAL A 255 -5.21 -0.65 4.15
N PHE A 256 -4.27 -1.49 4.54
CA PHE A 256 -2.98 -1.06 5.06
C PHE A 256 -1.86 -1.67 4.24
N LYS A 257 -1.11 -0.83 3.52
CA LYS A 257 0.06 -1.26 2.75
C LYS A 257 1.22 -1.44 3.72
N THR A 258 1.40 -2.65 4.23
CA THR A 258 2.42 -2.96 5.24
C THR A 258 3.83 -2.93 4.67
N GLN A 259 4.77 -2.46 5.46
CA GLN A 259 6.20 -2.43 5.19
C GLN A 259 6.92 -3.07 6.38
N ASP A 260 7.88 -3.95 6.11
CA ASP A 260 8.68 -4.62 7.13
C ASP A 260 10.07 -4.88 6.56
N TYR A 261 11.03 -4.05 6.94
CA TYR A 261 12.41 -4.11 6.47
C TYR A 261 13.39 -4.08 7.63
N ASP A 262 14.49 -4.78 7.47
CA ASP A 262 15.61 -4.79 8.40
C ASP A 262 16.68 -3.81 7.89
N ASP A 263 16.95 -2.77 8.67
CA ASP A 263 18.03 -1.84 8.39
C ASP A 263 19.25 -2.19 9.29
N PRO A 264 20.45 -2.44 8.72
CA PRO A 264 21.61 -2.85 9.50
C PRO A 264 22.08 -1.84 10.56
N ARG A 265 21.70 -0.56 10.44
CA ARG A 265 22.11 0.52 11.35
C ARG A 265 21.08 0.78 12.43
N THR A 266 19.79 0.69 12.08
CA THR A 266 18.67 1.14 12.92
C THR A 266 17.80 -0.02 13.44
N GLY A 267 17.99 -1.22 12.90
CA GLY A 267 17.24 -2.44 13.21
C GLY A 267 15.99 -2.61 12.36
N ARG A 268 15.17 -3.61 12.71
CA ARG A 268 13.88 -3.87 12.06
C ARG A 268 12.93 -2.68 12.20
N GLN A 269 12.32 -2.29 11.10
CA GLN A 269 11.28 -1.26 11.05
C GLN A 269 10.04 -1.83 10.39
N LEU A 270 8.90 -1.64 11.06
CA LEU A 270 7.60 -2.00 10.53
C LEU A 270 6.73 -0.75 10.50
N ASP A 271 6.05 -0.55 9.38
CA ASP A 271 5.09 0.53 9.23
C ASP A 271 4.00 0.20 8.21
N TYR A 272 3.03 1.08 8.02
CA TYR A 272 2.08 0.95 6.93
C TYR A 272 1.65 2.31 6.38
N VAL A 273 1.19 2.30 5.14
CA VAL A 273 0.45 3.42 4.56
C VAL A 273 -1.02 3.03 4.43
N PRO A 274 -1.96 3.72 5.14
CA PRO A 274 -3.37 3.45 4.98
C PRO A 274 -3.84 3.86 3.58
N ALA A 275 -4.81 3.15 3.03
CA ALA A 275 -5.43 3.48 1.77
C ALA A 275 -6.93 3.23 1.86
N TRP A 276 -7.74 4.24 1.54
CA TRP A 276 -9.20 4.12 1.64
C TRP A 276 -9.73 3.05 0.68
N THR A 277 -10.78 2.34 1.12
CA THR A 277 -11.50 1.32 0.33
C THR A 277 -12.55 1.92 -0.60
N HIS A 278 -12.86 3.20 -0.41
CA HIS A 278 -13.91 3.88 -1.16
C HIS A 278 -13.64 3.90 -2.67
N THR A 279 -14.64 3.52 -3.47
CA THR A 279 -14.54 3.41 -4.93
C THR A 279 -15.25 4.53 -5.70
N ARG A 280 -16.08 5.34 -5.04
CA ARG A 280 -16.75 6.46 -5.74
C ARG A 280 -15.75 7.60 -5.96
N LYS A 281 -15.93 8.32 -7.07
CA LYS A 281 -15.16 9.53 -7.35
C LYS A 281 -15.62 10.62 -6.37
N ILE A 282 -14.75 10.99 -5.44
CA ILE A 282 -14.96 12.10 -4.52
C ILE A 282 -14.11 13.27 -4.96
N ALA A 283 -14.73 14.44 -5.15
CA ALA A 283 -14.00 15.65 -5.47
C ALA A 283 -13.28 16.18 -4.23
N ALA A 284 -12.03 16.61 -4.41
CA ALA A 284 -11.29 17.32 -3.38
C ALA A 284 -12.02 18.62 -2.99
N LEU A 285 -12.00 18.95 -1.71
CA LEU A 285 -12.60 20.17 -1.19
C LEU A 285 -11.67 21.36 -1.50
N LYS A 286 -11.91 22.03 -2.62
CA LYS A 286 -11.11 23.17 -3.11
C LYS A 286 -11.70 24.52 -2.73
N ASN A 287 -10.89 25.57 -2.83
CA ASN A 287 -11.30 26.99 -2.69
C ASN A 287 -11.98 27.30 -1.35
N THR A 288 -11.48 26.74 -0.25
CA THR A 288 -12.06 26.93 1.10
C THR A 288 -11.56 28.17 1.82
N ALA A 289 -10.55 28.87 1.29
CA ALA A 289 -9.91 30.01 1.96
C ALA A 289 -10.87 31.19 2.23
N LYS A 290 -11.91 31.36 1.40
CA LYS A 290 -12.90 32.43 1.53
C LYS A 290 -14.14 32.05 2.35
N LEU A 291 -14.25 30.79 2.75
CA LEU A 291 -15.38 30.34 3.56
C LEU A 291 -15.15 30.78 5.00
N ASP A 292 -16.19 31.25 5.68
CA ASP A 292 -16.20 31.35 7.14
C ASP A 292 -16.14 29.95 7.79
N GLU A 293 -15.96 29.93 9.11
CA GLU A 293 -15.78 28.71 9.92
C GLU A 293 -16.99 27.77 9.83
N TYR A 294 -18.20 28.32 9.90
CA TYR A 294 -19.44 27.54 9.80
C TYR A 294 -19.61 26.95 8.40
N SER A 295 -19.37 27.76 7.36
CA SER A 295 -19.44 27.31 5.97
C SER A 295 -18.41 26.22 5.65
N LEU A 296 -17.18 26.34 6.18
CA LEU A 296 -16.16 25.30 6.05
C LEU A 296 -16.62 24.01 6.73
N PHE A 297 -17.02 24.09 8.00
CA PHE A 297 -17.43 22.92 8.77
C PHE A 297 -18.68 22.24 8.17
N GLY A 298 -19.62 23.01 7.64
CA GLY A 298 -20.77 22.50 6.91
C GLY A 298 -20.37 21.71 5.65
N LYS A 299 -19.37 22.15 4.90
CA LYS A 299 -18.85 21.39 3.75
C LYS A 299 -18.13 20.10 4.17
N LEU A 300 -17.43 20.10 5.31
CA LEU A 300 -16.80 18.90 5.85
C LEU A 300 -17.83 17.89 6.36
N THR A 301 -18.95 18.36 6.91
CA THR A 301 -20.07 17.50 7.29
C THR A 301 -20.76 16.90 6.06
N GLN A 302 -20.94 17.68 4.98
CA GLN A 302 -21.41 17.14 3.70
C GLN A 302 -20.42 16.13 3.10
N PHE A 303 -19.12 16.30 3.33
CA PHE A 303 -18.11 15.31 2.94
C PHE A 303 -18.34 14.00 3.69
N ASP A 304 -18.52 14.04 5.01
CA ASP A 304 -18.84 12.86 5.84
C ASP A 304 -20.07 12.10 5.33
N GLU A 305 -21.14 12.82 5.00
CA GLU A 305 -22.37 12.23 4.44
C GLU A 305 -22.09 11.48 3.13
N ARG A 306 -21.23 12.01 2.26
CA ARG A 306 -20.84 11.36 0.99
C ARG A 306 -20.00 10.11 1.21
N ILE A 307 -19.13 10.11 2.23
CA ILE A 307 -18.36 8.92 2.63
C ILE A 307 -19.26 7.87 3.29
N GLY A 308 -20.28 8.33 4.02
CA GLY A 308 -21.23 7.50 4.74
C GLY A 308 -20.76 7.11 6.14
N HIS A 309 -19.95 7.95 6.79
CA HIS A 309 -19.71 7.92 8.24
C HIS A 309 -19.25 9.28 8.74
N ARG A 310 -19.49 9.54 10.03
CA ARG A 310 -19.07 10.79 10.68
C ARG A 310 -17.56 10.85 10.84
N PHE A 311 -17.04 12.07 10.90
CA PHE A 311 -15.63 12.38 11.11
C PHE A 311 -14.71 11.76 10.06
N ALA A 312 -15.23 11.51 8.85
CA ALA A 312 -14.47 10.98 7.74
C ALA A 312 -13.47 12.01 7.23
N TRP A 313 -13.87 13.27 7.13
CA TRP A 313 -13.01 14.35 6.66
C TRP A 313 -11.66 14.42 7.40
N TYR A 314 -11.63 14.08 8.70
CA TYR A 314 -10.40 14.01 9.49
C TYR A 314 -9.44 12.95 8.93
N PHE A 315 -9.88 11.70 8.82
CA PHE A 315 -9.03 10.60 8.33
C PHE A 315 -8.61 10.78 6.86
N TYR A 316 -9.48 11.37 6.04
CA TYR A 316 -9.13 11.72 4.67
C TYR A 316 -8.16 12.90 4.58
N GLY A 317 -8.20 13.81 5.56
CA GLY A 317 -7.27 14.93 5.71
C GLY A 317 -5.85 14.50 6.08
N LEU A 318 -5.69 13.35 6.73
CA LEU A 318 -4.38 12.80 7.08
C LEU A 318 -3.48 12.49 5.87
N HIS A 319 -4.06 12.30 4.68
CA HIS A 319 -3.32 12.11 3.44
C HIS A 319 -3.09 13.41 2.64
N GLY A 320 -3.77 14.51 2.97
CA GLY A 320 -3.62 15.80 2.27
C GLY A 320 -4.14 15.85 0.83
N ASN A 321 -4.87 14.83 0.35
CA ASN A 321 -5.28 14.76 -1.07
C ASN A 321 -6.70 15.30 -1.33
N LEU A 322 -7.68 14.93 -0.49
CA LEU A 322 -9.07 15.37 -0.64
C LEU A 322 -9.45 16.51 0.30
N ILE A 323 -8.87 16.47 1.51
CA ILE A 323 -8.96 17.48 2.55
C ILE A 323 -7.52 17.86 2.90
N LEU A 324 -7.25 19.15 3.08
CA LEU A 324 -5.91 19.67 3.41
C LEU A 324 -5.77 19.88 4.92
N SER A 325 -4.55 19.78 5.46
CA SER A 325 -4.28 20.01 6.90
C SER A 325 -4.77 21.38 7.37
N GLY A 326 -4.56 22.43 6.57
CA GLY A 326 -5.04 23.78 6.90
C GLY A 326 -6.57 23.90 6.99
N GLN A 327 -7.34 22.97 6.40
CA GLN A 327 -8.79 22.91 6.63
C GLN A 327 -9.12 22.30 8.00
N MET A 328 -8.33 21.34 8.45
CA MET A 328 -8.48 20.68 9.75
C MET A 328 -8.04 21.63 10.89
N GLU A 329 -6.92 22.34 10.71
CA GLU A 329 -6.43 23.37 11.65
C GLU A 329 -7.48 24.46 11.89
N ARG A 330 -8.09 24.98 10.82
CA ARG A 330 -9.17 25.97 10.95
C ARG A 330 -10.40 25.48 11.70
N VAL A 331 -10.74 24.19 11.56
CA VAL A 331 -11.84 23.59 12.35
C VAL A 331 -11.45 23.48 13.83
N LEU A 332 -10.20 23.16 14.12
CA LEU A 332 -9.70 23.11 15.50
C LEU A 332 -9.76 24.50 16.14
N GLU A 333 -9.21 25.51 15.48
CA GLU A 333 -9.25 26.90 15.95
C GLU A 333 -10.69 27.39 16.18
N ALA A 334 -11.59 27.09 15.24
CA ALA A 334 -12.99 27.43 15.36
C ALA A 334 -13.67 26.70 16.53
N ALA A 335 -13.31 25.44 16.80
CA ALA A 335 -13.84 24.68 17.94
C ALA A 335 -13.35 25.27 19.27
N GLU A 336 -12.08 25.65 19.35
CA GLU A 336 -11.50 26.29 20.54
C GLU A 336 -12.06 27.68 20.80
N ALA A 337 -12.41 28.41 19.74
CA ALA A 337 -13.10 29.69 19.82
C ALA A 337 -14.62 29.57 20.10
N GLY A 338 -15.16 28.35 20.19
CA GLY A 338 -16.59 28.10 20.39
C GLY A 338 -17.48 28.45 19.19
N LEU A 339 -16.90 28.59 17.99
CA LEU A 339 -17.60 28.90 16.75
C LEU A 339 -18.16 27.64 16.08
N VAL A 340 -17.56 26.47 16.28
CA VAL A 340 -18.12 25.19 15.81
C VAL A 340 -18.14 24.18 16.94
N VAL A 341 -19.14 23.29 16.92
CA VAL A 341 -19.31 22.28 17.96
C VAL A 341 -18.94 20.91 17.38
N LEU A 342 -17.86 20.33 17.89
CA LEU A 342 -17.51 18.93 17.68
C LEU A 342 -17.96 18.09 18.87
N PRO A 343 -18.33 16.82 18.68
CA PRO A 343 -18.38 15.88 19.78
C PRO A 343 -17.03 15.86 20.51
N GLU A 344 -17.05 15.85 21.85
CA GLU A 344 -15.84 15.96 22.67
C GLU A 344 -14.76 14.95 22.27
N HIS A 345 -15.14 13.71 21.97
CA HIS A 345 -14.18 12.68 21.55
C HIS A 345 -13.52 12.96 20.19
N ASP A 346 -14.23 13.59 19.25
CA ASP A 346 -13.67 14.00 17.95
C ASP A 346 -12.74 15.20 18.10
N TYR A 347 -13.13 16.17 18.95
CA TYR A 347 -12.26 17.30 19.31
C TYR A 347 -10.94 16.80 19.90
N GLN A 348 -10.96 15.84 20.83
CA GLN A 348 -9.74 15.29 21.43
C GLN A 348 -8.85 14.57 20.40
N VAL A 349 -9.44 13.87 19.41
CA VAL A 349 -8.68 13.26 18.30
C VAL A 349 -8.02 14.34 17.44
N LEU A 350 -8.77 15.38 17.07
CA LEU A 350 -8.26 16.50 16.26
C LEU A 350 -7.16 17.27 17.00
N ARG A 351 -7.33 17.52 18.29
CA ARG A 351 -6.35 18.20 19.15
C ARG A 351 -5.05 17.41 19.27
N ARG A 352 -5.12 16.09 19.48
CA ARG A 352 -3.93 15.21 19.48
C ARG A 352 -3.20 15.25 18.14
N TRP A 353 -3.95 15.30 17.03
CA TRP A 353 -3.38 15.50 15.71
C TRP A 353 -2.65 16.83 15.54
N SER A 354 -3.22 17.93 16.02
CA SER A 354 -2.51 19.21 15.95
C SER A 354 -1.24 19.24 16.79
N ALA A 355 -1.19 18.51 17.90
CA ALA A 355 0.01 18.43 18.76
C ALA A 355 1.10 17.50 18.20
N ASP A 356 0.69 16.45 17.48
CA ASP A 356 1.57 15.46 16.86
C ASP A 356 0.97 15.08 15.49
N PRO A 357 1.27 15.78 14.39
CA PRO A 357 0.71 15.47 13.08
C PRO A 357 1.23 14.14 12.52
N TYR A 358 0.41 13.43 11.75
CA TYR A 358 0.86 12.23 11.03
C TYR A 358 1.83 12.61 9.90
N GLY A 359 2.89 11.81 9.73
CA GLY A 359 3.71 11.79 8.51
C GLY A 359 3.60 10.40 7.87
N PHE A 360 2.76 10.29 6.83
CA PHE A 360 2.56 9.06 6.05
C PHE A 360 3.38 9.07 4.77
#